data_AF-A0A2H0XER8-F1
#
_entry.id   AF-A0A2H0XER8-F1
#
_cell.length_a   1.000
_cell.length_b   1.000
_cell.length_c   1.000
_cell.angle_alpha   90.00
_cell.angle_beta   90.00
_cell.angle_gamma   90.00
#
_symmetry.space_group_name_H-M   'P 1'
#
loop_
_entity.id
_entity.type
_entity.pdbx_description
1 polymer ?
#
loop_
_entity_poly.entity_id
_entity_poly.type
_entity_poly.pdbx_seq_one_letter_code
_entity_poly.pdbx_strand_id
1 'polypeptide(L)'
;MIINNEDTLVKNLFKDARSVAIFVPAILGKDALAAACAIYDIAAQEGKSVKIFYNGDPETAVVFFPFAKIESAFDSAELVISFNYRDTPIERVSYSTDDGVFKMKISPVEKSFDVSKIGYEFMGPRFDLVVTVGAKELGDLGSFFSDNGELFKKAAILNIDTSAENKMYGTINVVAPEIPSLTNLVFSRIGVWGYIPTTTAVTALLLGMKKE
;
A
#
# COMPACT_ATOMS: atom_id res chain seq x y z
N MET A 1 22.89 -16.14 14.07
CA MET A 1 21.84 -16.04 13.03
C MET A 1 22.52 -15.49 11.79
N ILE A 2 22.57 -16.26 10.70
CA ILE A 2 23.16 -15.79 9.44
C ILE A 2 22.07 -14.93 8.79
N ILE A 3 22.33 -13.63 8.62
CA ILE A 3 21.44 -12.73 7.88
C ILE A 3 21.64 -13.09 6.41
N ASN A 4 20.60 -13.60 5.75
CA ASN A 4 20.66 -13.87 4.32
C ASN A 4 20.64 -12.55 3.54
N ASN A 5 21.20 -12.56 2.33
CA ASN A 5 21.25 -11.37 1.47
C ASN A 5 19.85 -10.78 1.23
N GLU A 6 18.84 -11.65 1.09
CA GLU A 6 17.43 -11.25 0.91
C GLU A 6 16.84 -10.49 2.09
N ASP A 7 17.18 -10.85 3.34
CA ASP A 7 16.67 -10.16 4.53
C ASP A 7 17.18 -8.72 4.63
N THR A 8 18.41 -8.48 4.16
CA THR A 8 18.97 -7.12 4.07
C THR A 8 18.25 -6.31 2.99
N LEU A 9 17.86 -6.95 1.88
CA LEU A 9 17.10 -6.30 0.81
C LEU A 9 15.69 -5.91 1.27
N VAL A 10 15.02 -6.74 2.09
CA VAL A 10 13.72 -6.39 2.69
C VAL A 10 13.84 -5.11 3.52
N LYS A 11 14.87 -5.01 4.37
CA LYS A 11 15.12 -3.80 5.16
C LYS A 11 15.30 -2.56 4.28
N ASN A 12 16.00 -2.69 3.16
CA ASN A 12 16.22 -1.58 2.23
C ASN A 12 14.90 -1.15 1.55
N LEU A 13 14.03 -2.10 1.15
CA LEU A 13 12.71 -1.76 0.60
C LEU A 13 11.91 -0.86 1.55
N PHE A 14 11.85 -1.20 2.84
CA PHE A 14 11.13 -0.39 3.83
C PHE A 14 11.80 0.97 4.06
N LYS A 15 13.14 1.06 4.04
CA LYS A 15 13.85 2.32 4.20
C LYS A 15 13.65 3.28 3.03
N ASP A 16 13.66 2.76 1.81
CA ASP A 16 13.62 3.57 0.58
C ASP A 16 12.20 4.02 0.22
N ALA A 17 11.19 3.25 0.60
CA ALA A 17 9.78 3.61 0.37
C ALA A 17 9.38 4.86 1.17
N ARG A 18 8.46 5.68 0.64
CA ARG A 18 7.80 6.78 1.37
C ARG A 18 6.36 6.42 1.69
N SER A 19 5.69 5.75 0.76
CA SER A 19 4.35 5.18 0.94
C SER A 19 4.34 3.68 0.69
N VAL A 20 3.64 2.95 1.55
CA VAL A 20 3.55 1.48 1.50
C VAL A 20 2.08 1.06 1.55
N ALA A 21 1.70 0.15 0.66
CA ALA A 21 0.39 -0.51 0.69
C ALA A 21 0.56 -1.99 0.97
N ILE A 22 -0.16 -2.50 1.95
CA ILE A 22 -0.17 -3.92 2.33
C ILE A 22 -1.49 -4.52 1.87
N PHE A 23 -1.47 -5.51 1.00
CA PHE A 23 -2.66 -6.18 0.48
C PHE A 23 -2.80 -7.58 1.06
N VAL A 24 -4.02 -7.90 1.48
CA VAL A 24 -4.42 -9.22 1.97
C VAL A 24 -5.58 -9.73 1.10
N PRO A 25 -5.48 -10.93 0.50
CA PRO A 25 -6.60 -11.54 -0.23
C PRO A 25 -7.86 -11.65 0.64
N ALA A 26 -9.02 -11.37 0.05
CA ALA A 26 -10.31 -11.34 0.75
C ALA A 26 -10.67 -12.66 1.47
N ILE A 27 -10.23 -13.79 0.92
CA ILE A 27 -10.53 -15.12 1.48
C ILE A 27 -9.68 -15.46 2.71
N LEU A 28 -8.60 -14.70 2.97
CA LEU A 28 -7.75 -14.96 4.12
C LEU A 28 -8.33 -14.29 5.36
N GLY A 29 -8.25 -15.02 6.48
CA GLY A 29 -8.79 -14.58 7.76
C GLY A 29 -7.74 -13.96 8.68
N LYS A 30 -7.92 -14.21 9.98
CA LYS A 30 -7.15 -13.60 11.09
C LYS A 30 -5.63 -13.72 10.95
N ASP A 31 -5.12 -14.86 10.46
CA ASP A 31 -3.68 -15.09 10.32
C ASP A 31 -3.00 -14.07 9.37
N ALA A 32 -3.59 -13.83 8.20
CA ALA A 32 -3.00 -12.91 7.22
C ALA A 32 -3.09 -11.44 7.68
N LEU A 33 -4.21 -11.06 8.30
CA LEU A 33 -4.38 -9.70 8.84
C LEU A 33 -3.46 -9.44 10.04
N ALA A 34 -3.23 -10.43 10.90
CA ALA A 34 -2.26 -10.33 11.99
C ALA A 34 -0.83 -10.10 11.47
N ALA A 35 -0.42 -10.89 10.48
CA ALA A 35 0.86 -10.72 9.80
C ALA A 35 0.98 -9.34 9.13
N ALA A 36 -0.08 -8.89 8.44
CA ALA A 36 -0.13 -7.58 7.82
C ALA A 36 -0.04 -6.43 8.84
N CYS A 37 -0.67 -6.55 10.01
CA CYS A 37 -0.56 -5.55 11.09
C CYS A 37 0.85 -5.46 11.66
N ALA A 38 1.59 -6.56 11.74
CA ALA A 38 2.98 -6.52 12.18
C ALA A 38 3.88 -5.83 11.14
N ILE A 39 3.63 -6.06 9.86
CA ILE A 39 4.33 -5.37 8.76
C ILE A 39 3.96 -3.87 8.72
N TYR A 40 2.69 -3.55 8.98
CA TYR A 40 2.22 -2.17 9.13
C TYR A 40 3.03 -1.44 10.19
N ASP A 41 3.22 -2.06 11.35
CA ASP A 41 4.00 -1.49 12.46
C ASP A 41 5.48 -1.28 12.07
N ILE A 42 6.10 -2.26 11.38
CA ILE A 42 7.48 -2.11 10.85
C ILE A 42 7.63 -0.87 9.98
N ALA A 43 6.73 -0.70 9.00
CA ALA A 43 6.80 0.44 8.09
C ALA A 43 6.44 1.76 8.81
N ALA A 44 5.52 1.74 9.78
CA ALA A 44 5.20 2.90 10.59
C ALA A 44 6.39 3.36 11.46
N GLN A 45 7.18 2.41 12.00
CA GLN A 45 8.40 2.72 12.75
C GLN A 45 9.45 3.46 11.90
N GLU A 46 9.49 3.21 10.59
CA GLU A 46 10.35 3.93 9.64
C GLU A 46 9.75 5.29 9.19
N GLY A 47 8.66 5.73 9.82
CA GLY A 47 7.99 7.00 9.55
C GLY A 47 7.24 7.04 8.21
N LYS A 48 6.83 5.88 7.68
CA LYS A 48 6.20 5.80 6.35
C LYS A 48 4.68 5.98 6.43
N SER A 49 4.10 6.47 5.34
CA SER A 49 2.65 6.43 5.17
C SER A 49 2.23 5.03 4.77
N VAL A 50 1.55 4.31 5.65
CA VAL A 50 1.21 2.90 5.46
C VAL A 50 -0.31 2.69 5.52
N LYS A 51 -0.84 1.81 4.66
CA LYS A 51 -2.25 1.39 4.66
C LYS A 51 -2.33 -0.12 4.43
N ILE A 52 -3.27 -0.80 5.11
CA ILE A 52 -3.66 -2.17 4.78
C ILE A 52 -4.93 -2.12 3.92
N PHE A 53 -4.97 -2.91 2.86
CA PHE A 53 -6.12 -3.11 2.00
C PHE A 53 -6.65 -4.53 2.17
N TYR A 54 -7.91 -4.63 2.60
CA TYR A 54 -8.60 -5.89 2.82
C TYR A 54 -10.11 -5.70 2.67
N ASN A 55 -10.71 -6.46 1.75
CA ASN A 55 -12.14 -6.43 1.44
C ASN A 55 -12.82 -7.80 1.66
N GLY A 56 -12.26 -8.62 2.55
CA GLY A 56 -12.88 -9.86 3.00
C GLY A 56 -13.90 -9.62 4.11
N ASP A 57 -14.00 -10.58 5.03
CA ASP A 57 -14.95 -10.52 6.16
C ASP A 57 -14.73 -9.27 7.06
N PRO A 58 -15.71 -8.35 7.15
CA PRO A 58 -15.60 -7.17 8.00
C PRO A 58 -15.48 -7.48 9.50
N GLU A 59 -16.09 -8.57 9.98
CA GLU A 59 -16.01 -8.93 11.40
C GLU A 59 -14.57 -9.27 11.80
N THR A 60 -13.88 -10.02 10.95
CA THR A 60 -12.44 -10.27 11.08
C THR A 60 -11.64 -8.97 11.05
N ALA A 61 -11.94 -8.04 10.13
CA ALA A 61 -11.19 -6.78 10.01
C ALA A 61 -11.32 -5.89 11.26
N VAL A 62 -12.51 -5.81 11.86
CA VAL A 62 -12.79 -5.01 13.06
C VAL A 62 -11.90 -5.41 14.23
N VAL A 63 -11.55 -6.69 14.36
CA VAL A 63 -10.62 -7.18 15.39
C VAL A 63 -9.24 -6.50 15.27
N PHE A 64 -8.85 -6.07 14.07
CA PHE A 64 -7.51 -5.54 13.80
C PHE A 64 -7.43 -4.01 13.65
N PHE A 65 -8.56 -3.29 13.60
CA PHE A 65 -8.58 -1.81 13.58
C PHE A 65 -7.80 -1.14 14.74
N PRO A 66 -7.70 -1.72 15.95
CA PRO A 66 -6.84 -1.15 16.99
C PRO A 66 -5.33 -1.17 16.68
N PHE A 67 -4.88 -2.00 15.72
CA PHE A 67 -3.45 -2.18 15.41
C PHE A 67 -3.01 -1.50 14.12
N ALA A 68 -3.93 -1.26 13.18
CA ALA A 68 -3.61 -0.75 11.86
C ALA A 68 -4.77 0.01 11.22
N LYS A 69 -4.43 0.91 10.28
CA LYS A 69 -5.39 1.51 9.36
C LYS A 69 -5.68 0.54 8.21
N ILE A 70 -6.89 -0.03 8.23
CA ILE A 70 -7.37 -1.01 7.25
C ILE A 70 -8.49 -0.37 6.41
N GLU A 71 -8.35 -0.45 5.09
CA GLU A 71 -9.29 0.10 4.11
C GLU A 71 -9.83 -1.05 3.25
N SER A 72 -11.13 -1.03 2.95
CA SER A 72 -11.77 -2.03 2.07
C SER A 72 -11.79 -1.63 0.59
N ALA A 73 -11.39 -0.40 0.29
CA ALA A 73 -11.31 0.13 -1.07
C ALA A 73 -10.22 1.21 -1.14
N PHE A 74 -9.80 1.55 -2.35
CA PHE A 74 -8.98 2.74 -2.56
C PHE A 74 -9.82 4.01 -2.39
N ASP A 75 -9.17 5.10 -2.00
CA ASP A 75 -9.77 6.43 -2.10
C ASP A 75 -10.13 6.71 -3.56
N SER A 76 -11.18 7.50 -3.78
CA SER A 76 -11.60 7.93 -5.12
C SER A 76 -10.45 8.61 -5.86
N ALA A 77 -10.22 8.26 -7.13
CA ALA A 77 -9.21 8.91 -7.95
C ALA A 77 -9.45 10.42 -8.05
N GLU A 78 -8.39 11.22 -7.92
CA GLU A 78 -8.44 12.66 -8.06
C GLU A 78 -8.06 13.07 -9.49
N LEU A 79 -8.76 14.04 -10.07
CA LEU A 79 -8.34 14.73 -11.30
C LEU A 79 -7.64 16.03 -10.91
N VAL A 80 -6.32 16.06 -11.06
CA VAL A 80 -5.53 17.26 -10.80
C VAL A 80 -5.33 18.01 -12.10
N ILE A 81 -5.76 19.27 -12.15
CA ILE A 81 -5.50 20.20 -13.25
C ILE A 81 -4.39 21.15 -12.80
N SER A 82 -3.29 21.18 -13.54
CA SER A 82 -2.10 21.98 -13.22
C SER A 82 -1.80 22.99 -14.32
N PHE A 83 -1.20 24.12 -13.92
CA PHE A 83 -0.89 25.23 -14.82
C PHE A 83 0.50 25.76 -14.48
N ASN A 84 1.43 25.79 -15.43
CA ASN A 84 2.75 26.39 -15.20
C ASN A 84 2.68 27.92 -15.40
N TYR A 85 2.73 28.66 -14.29
CA TYR A 85 2.55 30.13 -14.26
C TYR A 85 3.80 30.91 -13.83
N ARG A 86 5.01 30.30 -13.88
CA ARG A 86 6.24 30.97 -13.40
C ARG A 86 6.48 32.36 -13.99
N ASP A 87 6.00 32.61 -15.21
CA ASP A 87 6.12 33.89 -15.92
C ASP A 87 4.78 34.65 -16.04
N THR A 88 3.75 34.27 -15.28
CA THR A 88 2.41 34.88 -15.37
C THR A 88 1.83 35.11 -13.97
N PRO A 89 1.67 36.36 -13.52
CA PRO A 89 1.12 36.66 -12.21
C PRO A 89 -0.37 36.28 -12.17
N ILE A 90 -0.68 35.20 -11.44
CA ILE A 90 -2.05 34.83 -11.10
C ILE A 90 -2.43 35.54 -9.81
N GLU A 91 -3.40 36.46 -9.89
CA GLU A 91 -3.93 37.16 -8.71
C GLU A 91 -5.20 36.50 -8.17
N ARG A 92 -6.03 35.92 -9.06
CA ARG A 92 -7.32 35.34 -8.68
C ARG A 92 -7.64 34.06 -9.45
N VAL A 93 -8.06 33.06 -8.71
CA VAL A 93 -8.66 31.82 -9.21
C VAL A 93 -10.10 31.76 -8.69
N SER A 94 -11.07 31.53 -9.57
CA SER A 94 -12.45 31.25 -9.20
C SER A 94 -13.00 30.08 -10.00
N TYR A 95 -14.06 29.44 -9.50
CA TYR A 95 -14.74 28.37 -10.20
C TYR A 95 -16.23 28.68 -10.33
N SER A 96 -16.85 28.14 -11.38
CA SER A 96 -18.30 28.10 -11.53
C SER A 96 -18.73 26.77 -12.15
N THR A 97 -19.96 26.39 -11.92
CA THR A 97 -20.60 25.22 -12.53
C THR A 97 -21.83 25.71 -13.28
N ASP A 98 -21.80 25.66 -14.61
CA ASP A 98 -22.94 26.03 -15.46
C ASP A 98 -23.33 24.81 -16.27
N ASP A 99 -24.61 24.40 -16.22
CA ASP A 99 -25.16 23.25 -16.98
C ASP A 99 -24.33 21.95 -16.85
N GLY A 100 -23.83 21.67 -15.64
CA GLY A 100 -23.01 20.48 -15.37
C GLY A 100 -21.57 20.57 -15.87
N VAL A 101 -21.15 21.71 -16.42
CA VAL A 101 -19.78 21.95 -16.86
C VAL A 101 -19.02 22.73 -15.78
N PHE A 102 -18.00 22.12 -15.21
CA PHE A 102 -17.05 22.80 -14.33
C PHE A 102 -16.18 23.76 -15.14
N LYS A 103 -16.14 25.04 -14.72
CA LYS A 103 -15.34 26.09 -15.31
C LYS A 103 -14.43 26.70 -14.26
N MET A 104 -13.12 26.61 -14.47
CA MET A 104 -12.14 27.37 -13.70
C MET A 104 -11.79 28.66 -14.45
N LYS A 105 -11.85 29.80 -13.75
CA LYS A 105 -11.49 31.12 -14.29
C LYS A 105 -10.27 31.63 -13.55
N ILE A 106 -9.21 31.89 -14.30
CA ILE A 106 -7.94 32.42 -13.79
C ILE A 106 -7.81 33.84 -14.33
N SER A 107 -7.47 34.80 -13.47
CA SER A 107 -7.31 36.22 -13.87
C SER A 107 -6.31 36.96 -12.98
N PRO A 108 -5.48 37.87 -13.53
CA PRO A 108 -5.24 38.05 -14.96
C PRO A 108 -4.41 36.89 -15.54
N VAL A 109 -4.57 36.65 -16.83
CA VAL A 109 -3.66 35.82 -17.66
C VAL A 109 -3.41 36.60 -18.94
N GLU A 110 -2.20 36.51 -19.49
CA GLU A 110 -1.88 37.18 -20.74
C GLU A 110 -2.79 36.69 -21.87
N LYS A 111 -3.13 37.56 -22.82
CA LYS A 111 -3.94 37.18 -24.00
C LYS A 111 -3.29 36.08 -24.83
N SER A 112 -1.97 35.96 -24.75
CA SER A 112 -1.12 34.95 -25.41
C SER A 112 -0.85 33.73 -24.53
N PHE A 113 -1.65 33.46 -23.50
CA PHE A 113 -1.44 32.30 -22.64
C PHE A 113 -1.38 31.01 -23.48
N ASP A 114 -0.24 30.33 -23.37
CA ASP A 114 0.00 29.06 -24.06
C ASP A 114 -0.76 27.94 -23.33
N VAL A 115 -1.86 27.50 -23.95
CA VAL A 115 -2.71 26.42 -23.42
C VAL A 115 -1.98 25.08 -23.27
N SER A 116 -0.82 24.89 -23.92
CA SER A 116 0.01 23.70 -23.70
C SER A 116 0.62 23.64 -22.30
N LYS A 117 0.62 24.77 -21.55
CA LYS A 117 1.03 24.85 -20.14
C LYS A 117 -0.02 24.28 -19.17
N ILE A 118 -1.20 23.89 -19.67
CA ILE A 118 -2.25 23.23 -18.90
C ILE A 118 -2.01 21.72 -18.94
N GLY A 119 -1.69 21.14 -17.79
CA GLY A 119 -1.59 19.69 -17.60
C GLY A 119 -2.83 19.16 -16.87
N TYR A 120 -3.16 17.91 -17.12
CA TYR A 120 -4.07 17.15 -16.27
C TYR A 120 -3.44 15.82 -15.91
N GLU A 121 -3.71 15.36 -14.70
CA GLU A 121 -3.27 14.06 -14.21
C GLU A 121 -4.40 13.42 -13.41
N PHE A 122 -4.74 12.19 -13.76
CA PHE A 122 -5.54 11.34 -12.88
C PHE A 122 -4.61 10.77 -11.81
N MET A 123 -4.71 11.31 -10.60
CA MET A 123 -4.02 10.80 -9.43
C MET A 123 -4.86 9.69 -8.80
N GLY A 124 -4.57 8.46 -9.22
CA GLY A 124 -4.95 7.27 -8.47
C GLY A 124 -4.04 7.06 -7.26
N PRO A 125 -4.35 6.08 -6.39
CA PRO A 125 -3.48 5.69 -5.28
C PRO A 125 -2.06 5.37 -5.80
N ARG A 126 -1.04 5.96 -5.16
CA ARG A 126 0.38 5.71 -5.48
C ARG A 126 1.13 5.23 -4.25
N PHE A 127 1.76 4.08 -4.39
CA PHE A 127 2.62 3.46 -3.38
C PHE A 127 3.98 3.15 -3.98
N ASP A 128 5.04 3.42 -3.22
CA ASP A 128 6.41 3.09 -3.63
C ASP A 128 6.70 1.60 -3.41
N LEU A 129 6.12 1.05 -2.34
CA LEU A 129 6.21 -0.36 -1.96
C LEU A 129 4.83 -0.97 -1.81
N VAL A 130 4.63 -2.09 -2.48
CA VAL A 130 3.49 -2.98 -2.29
C VAL A 130 3.99 -4.19 -1.50
N VAL A 131 3.30 -4.53 -0.42
CA VAL A 131 3.50 -5.79 0.30
C VAL A 131 2.27 -6.64 0.11
N THR A 132 2.43 -7.88 -0.38
CA THR A 132 1.32 -8.83 -0.48
C THR A 132 1.50 -9.92 0.57
N VAL A 133 0.46 -10.21 1.34
CA VAL A 133 0.51 -11.17 2.44
C VAL A 133 -0.47 -12.31 2.16
N GLY A 134 0.05 -13.48 1.80
CA GLY A 134 -0.70 -14.71 1.54
C GLY A 134 -1.33 -14.84 0.14
N ALA A 135 -0.99 -13.94 -0.79
CA ALA A 135 -1.40 -14.05 -2.18
C ALA A 135 -0.42 -14.95 -2.94
N LYS A 136 -0.91 -16.03 -3.56
CA LYS A 136 -0.10 -16.96 -4.37
C LYS A 136 0.25 -16.34 -5.72
N GLU A 137 -0.66 -15.51 -6.22
CA GLU A 137 -0.46 -14.64 -7.38
C GLU A 137 -1.21 -13.32 -7.23
N LEU A 138 -0.86 -12.30 -8.02
CA LEU A 138 -1.51 -10.98 -7.96
C LEU A 138 -3.03 -11.04 -8.21
N GLY A 139 -3.50 -12.04 -8.98
CA GLY A 139 -4.92 -12.28 -9.21
C GLY A 139 -5.72 -12.57 -7.94
N ASP A 140 -5.09 -13.11 -6.89
CA ASP A 140 -5.74 -13.41 -5.60
C ASP A 140 -6.21 -12.15 -4.86
N LEU A 141 -5.67 -10.98 -5.24
CA LEU A 141 -6.06 -9.69 -4.67
C LEU A 141 -7.40 -9.16 -5.24
N GLY A 142 -7.97 -9.84 -6.24
CA GLY A 142 -9.27 -9.48 -6.82
C GLY A 142 -9.32 -8.05 -7.36
N SER A 143 -10.34 -7.29 -6.97
CA SER A 143 -10.57 -5.92 -7.44
C SER A 143 -9.42 -4.97 -7.15
N PHE A 144 -8.66 -5.20 -6.08
CA PHE A 144 -7.48 -4.38 -5.81
C PHE A 144 -6.46 -4.47 -6.94
N PHE A 145 -6.28 -5.64 -7.55
CA PHE A 145 -5.38 -5.82 -8.68
C PHE A 145 -6.03 -5.54 -10.03
N SER A 146 -7.26 -6.03 -10.29
CA SER A 146 -7.90 -5.86 -11.59
C SER A 146 -8.13 -4.40 -11.95
N ASP A 147 -8.46 -3.57 -10.97
CA ASP A 147 -8.84 -2.18 -11.20
C ASP A 147 -7.63 -1.23 -11.14
N ASN A 148 -6.51 -1.69 -10.57
CA ASN A 148 -5.33 -0.87 -10.29
C ASN A 148 -4.02 -1.53 -10.75
N GLY A 149 -4.05 -2.34 -11.81
CA GLY A 149 -2.88 -3.11 -12.26
C GLY A 149 -1.61 -2.27 -12.54
N GLU A 150 -1.77 -1.00 -12.94
CA GLU A 150 -0.64 -0.07 -13.13
C GLU A 150 0.12 0.25 -11.82
N LEU A 151 -0.55 0.22 -10.66
CA LEU A 151 0.09 0.37 -9.35
C LEU A 151 1.15 -0.73 -9.15
N PHE A 152 0.75 -1.98 -9.39
CA PHE A 152 1.59 -3.17 -9.19
C PHE A 152 2.74 -3.27 -10.20
N LYS A 153 2.62 -2.63 -11.38
CA LYS A 153 3.73 -2.54 -12.34
C LYS A 153 4.81 -1.53 -11.95
N LYS A 154 4.44 -0.48 -11.20
CA LYS A 154 5.33 0.64 -10.88
C LYS A 154 5.99 0.51 -9.51
N ALA A 155 5.28 -0.05 -8.53
CA ALA A 155 5.79 -0.23 -7.18
C ALA A 155 6.74 -1.43 -7.09
N ALA A 156 7.72 -1.37 -6.19
CA ALA A 156 8.43 -2.58 -5.77
C ALA A 156 7.45 -3.49 -5.02
N ILE A 157 7.55 -4.81 -5.22
CA ILE A 157 6.66 -5.78 -4.57
C ILE A 157 7.46 -6.65 -3.60
N LEU A 158 7.10 -6.62 -2.33
CA LEU A 158 7.49 -7.61 -1.33
C LEU A 158 6.36 -8.65 -1.22
N ASN A 159 6.62 -9.85 -1.72
CA ASN A 159 5.68 -10.97 -1.66
C ASN A 159 5.98 -11.87 -0.46
N ILE A 160 5.02 -12.02 0.46
CA ILE A 160 5.15 -12.82 1.68
C ILE A 160 4.07 -13.90 1.67
N ASP A 161 4.46 -15.17 1.68
CA ASP A 161 3.52 -16.28 1.65
C ASP A 161 4.09 -17.57 2.27
N THR A 162 3.23 -18.48 2.66
CA THR A 162 3.57 -19.85 3.08
C THR A 162 3.00 -20.91 2.15
N SER A 163 2.38 -20.53 1.02
CA SER A 163 1.92 -21.52 0.04
C SER A 163 3.06 -22.04 -0.84
N ALA A 164 3.13 -23.37 -1.00
CA ALA A 164 3.99 -24.01 -2.00
C ALA A 164 3.57 -23.71 -3.44
N GLU A 165 2.35 -23.20 -3.66
CA GLU A 165 1.80 -22.85 -4.97
C GLU A 165 2.08 -21.39 -5.36
N ASN A 166 2.77 -20.62 -4.51
CA ASN A 166 3.08 -19.22 -4.78
C ASN A 166 3.98 -19.06 -6.02
N LYS A 167 3.66 -18.10 -6.89
CA LYS A 167 4.34 -17.87 -8.17
C LYS A 167 5.59 -16.99 -8.09
N MET A 168 6.00 -16.56 -6.89
CA MET A 168 7.17 -15.73 -6.64
C MET A 168 7.23 -14.47 -7.51
N TYR A 169 6.10 -13.75 -7.61
CA TYR A 169 5.94 -12.60 -8.52
C TYR A 169 6.53 -11.28 -7.98
N GLY A 170 7.03 -11.27 -6.75
CA GLY A 170 7.57 -10.06 -6.12
C GLY A 170 8.94 -9.67 -6.64
N THR A 171 9.31 -8.40 -6.46
CA THR A 171 10.71 -7.94 -6.54
C THR A 171 11.57 -8.67 -5.51
N ILE A 172 11.01 -8.90 -4.31
CA ILE A 172 11.55 -9.79 -3.29
C ILE A 172 10.45 -10.77 -2.88
N ASN A 173 10.81 -12.05 -2.77
CA ASN A 173 9.88 -13.11 -2.39
C ASN A 173 10.34 -13.75 -1.07
N VAL A 174 9.55 -13.58 -0.03
CA VAL A 174 9.71 -14.26 1.26
C VAL A 174 8.63 -15.34 1.31
N VAL A 175 8.91 -16.45 0.62
CA VAL A 175 7.99 -17.60 0.53
C VAL A 175 8.60 -18.79 1.27
N ALA A 176 7.90 -19.29 2.28
CA ALA A 176 8.41 -20.34 3.17
C ALA A 176 7.33 -21.40 3.46
N PRO A 177 7.14 -22.40 2.56
CA PRO A 177 6.10 -23.42 2.71
C PRO A 177 6.26 -24.34 3.91
N GLU A 178 7.46 -24.40 4.49
CA GLU A 178 7.77 -25.14 5.71
C GLU A 178 7.25 -24.46 6.99
N ILE A 179 6.87 -23.18 6.91
CA ILE A 179 6.35 -22.42 8.05
C ILE A 179 4.82 -22.53 8.06
N PRO A 180 4.20 -22.86 9.21
CA PRO A 180 2.80 -23.27 9.25
C PRO A 180 1.76 -22.15 9.04
N SER A 181 2.16 -20.88 9.10
CA SER A 181 1.25 -19.74 8.98
C SER A 181 1.99 -18.44 8.61
N LEU A 182 1.25 -17.46 8.11
CA LEU A 182 1.79 -16.15 7.74
C LEU A 182 2.28 -15.39 8.98
N THR A 183 1.54 -15.50 10.08
CA THR A 183 1.92 -14.93 11.38
C THR A 183 3.25 -15.50 11.87
N ASN A 184 3.43 -16.83 11.79
CA ASN A 184 4.68 -17.48 12.19
C ASN A 184 5.86 -17.07 11.29
N LEU A 185 5.61 -16.93 9.98
CA LEU A 185 6.62 -16.48 9.03
C LEU A 185 7.08 -15.06 9.38
N VAL A 186 6.16 -14.11 9.50
CA VAL A 186 6.49 -12.72 9.83
C VAL A 186 7.16 -12.63 11.20
N PHE A 187 6.65 -13.31 12.23
CA PHE A 187 7.28 -13.34 13.55
C PHE A 187 8.74 -13.82 13.49
N SER A 188 9.02 -14.88 12.72
CA SER A 188 10.38 -15.42 12.58
C SER A 188 11.34 -14.49 11.83
N ARG A 189 10.82 -13.57 11.01
CA ARG A 189 11.61 -12.71 10.12
C ARG A 189 11.81 -11.29 10.63
N ILE A 190 10.89 -10.73 11.43
CA ILE A 190 10.96 -9.34 11.93
C ILE A 190 12.34 -8.98 12.50
N GLY A 191 12.88 -9.82 13.40
CA GLY A 191 14.19 -9.59 13.99
C GLY A 191 15.35 -9.68 12.99
N VAL A 192 15.21 -10.53 11.97
CA VAL A 192 16.21 -10.73 10.90
C VAL A 192 16.25 -9.53 9.96
N TRP A 193 15.09 -8.94 9.66
CA TRP A 193 14.98 -7.66 8.96
C TRP A 193 15.51 -6.49 9.80
N GLY A 194 15.90 -6.75 11.05
CA GLY A 194 16.53 -5.79 11.95
C GLY A 194 15.54 -4.79 12.54
N TYR A 195 14.29 -5.21 12.74
CA TYR A 195 13.24 -4.49 13.44
C TYR A 195 12.99 -5.11 14.82
N ILE A 196 12.62 -4.26 15.76
CA ILE A 196 12.15 -4.69 17.08
C ILE A 196 10.63 -4.55 17.06
N PRO A 197 9.85 -5.64 17.22
CA PRO A 197 8.41 -5.55 17.17
C PRO A 197 7.89 -4.77 18.39
N THR A 198 6.98 -3.83 18.16
CA THR A 198 6.31 -3.11 19.25
C THR A 198 5.30 -4.03 19.95
N THR A 199 4.79 -3.59 21.11
CA THR A 199 3.65 -4.26 21.77
C THR A 199 2.45 -4.40 20.83
N THR A 200 2.20 -3.42 19.96
CA THR A 200 1.13 -3.45 18.96
C THR A 200 1.35 -4.60 17.98
N ALA A 201 2.54 -4.69 17.38
CA ALA A 201 2.90 -5.77 16.46
C ALA A 201 2.82 -7.15 17.14
N VAL A 202 3.39 -7.30 18.34
CA VAL A 202 3.36 -8.56 19.09
C VAL A 202 1.94 -8.97 19.43
N THR A 203 1.09 -8.03 19.84
CA THR A 203 -0.31 -8.33 20.20
C THR A 203 -1.11 -8.76 18.98
N ALA A 204 -0.94 -8.09 17.84
CA ALA A 204 -1.58 -8.48 16.59
C ALA A 204 -1.15 -9.89 16.16
N LEU A 205 0.16 -10.18 16.19
CA LEU A 205 0.68 -11.52 15.89
C LEU A 205 0.12 -12.57 16.85
N LEU A 206 0.07 -12.29 18.15
CA LEU A 206 -0.49 -13.21 19.13
C LEU A 206 -1.97 -13.52 18.87
N LEU A 207 -2.76 -12.53 18.44
CA LEU A 207 -4.16 -12.72 18.05
C LEU A 207 -4.28 -13.63 16.82
N GLY A 208 -3.39 -13.51 15.84
CA GLY A 208 -3.33 -14.41 14.67
C GLY A 208 -2.91 -15.84 15.00
N MET A 209 -2.06 -16.03 16.01
CA MET A 209 -1.60 -17.36 16.45
C MET A 209 -2.65 -18.14 17.27
N LYS A 210 -3.61 -17.45 17.89
CA LYS A 210 -4.66 -18.12 18.68
C LYS A 210 -5.62 -18.82 17.73
N LYS A 211 -5.62 -20.16 17.78
CA LYS A 211 -6.70 -20.97 17.20
C LYS A 211 -8.00 -20.68 17.95
N GLU A 212 -9.10 -20.54 17.21
CA GLU A 212 -10.45 -20.63 17.76
C GLU A 212 -10.75 -22.05 18.28
#